data_AF-A0A8J6QVF6-F1
#
_entry.id   AF-A0A8J6QVF6-F1
#
_cell.length_a   1.000
_cell.length_b   1.000
_cell.length_c   1.000
_cell.angle_alpha   90.00
_cell.angle_beta   90.00
_cell.angle_gamma   90.00
#
_symmetry.space_group_name_H-M   'P 1'
#
loop_
_entity.id
_entity.type
_entity.pdbx_description
1 polymer ?
#
loop_
_entity_poly.entity_id
_entity_poly.type
_entity_poly.pdbx_seq_one_letter_code
_entity_poly.pdbx_strand_id
1 'polypeptide(L)'
;MTEQVSPQAEQATVLPGSQAQALMTELASWRNTTTIVIVAGCVFEFKGVFPAGSIAEGYYNLALGEMGFSGHIKLQAIASIRLIERKHRGTDSFAFVFEDRKGQPIFKVYLGRDDQHVIHPEQLEQFQQIKANGLQPN
;
A
#
# COMPACT_ATOMS: atom_id res chain seq x y z
N MET A 1 -25.26 36.25 -1.19
CA MET A 1 -25.26 34.85 -0.71
C MET A 1 -24.53 34.02 -1.74
N THR A 2 -23.21 33.88 -1.59
CA THR A 2 -22.42 32.94 -2.37
C THR A 2 -22.18 31.73 -1.50
N GLU A 3 -22.85 30.63 -1.82
CA GLU A 3 -22.62 29.34 -1.18
C GLU A 3 -21.18 28.89 -1.47
N GLN A 4 -20.37 28.87 -0.42
CA GLN A 4 -19.09 28.18 -0.43
C GLN A 4 -19.39 26.68 -0.44
N VAL A 5 -19.28 26.06 -1.61
CA VAL A 5 -19.23 24.59 -1.73
C VAL A 5 -17.94 24.15 -1.05
N SER A 6 -18.06 23.56 0.14
CA SER A 6 -16.96 22.87 0.81
C SER A 6 -16.48 21.72 -0.09
N PRO A 7 -15.17 21.47 -0.25
CA PRO A 7 -14.73 20.29 -0.96
C PRO A 7 -15.25 19.08 -0.19
N GLN A 8 -16.14 18.31 -0.81
CA GLN A 8 -16.55 17.02 -0.28
C GLN A 8 -15.27 16.20 -0.09
N ALA A 9 -14.91 15.93 1.15
CA ALA A 9 -13.84 15.00 1.47
C ALA A 9 -14.26 13.65 0.89
N GLU A 10 -13.65 13.28 -0.24
CA GLU A 10 -13.82 11.98 -0.87
C GLU A 10 -13.58 10.92 0.21
N GLN A 11 -14.59 10.10 0.49
CA GLN A 11 -14.48 9.08 1.53
C GLN A 11 -13.34 8.15 1.17
N ALA A 12 -12.30 8.10 2.02
CA ALA A 12 -11.17 7.23 1.78
C ALA A 12 -11.63 5.76 1.74
N THR A 13 -11.32 5.04 0.66
CA THR A 13 -11.57 3.60 0.59
C THR A 13 -10.71 2.88 1.63
N VAL A 14 -11.35 2.04 2.45
CA VAL A 14 -10.67 1.24 3.47
C VAL A 14 -11.05 -0.23 3.29
N LEU A 15 -10.06 -1.09 3.10
CA LEU A 15 -10.22 -2.53 3.10
C LEU A 15 -10.05 -3.10 4.52
N PRO A 16 -10.73 -4.21 4.86
CA PRO A 16 -10.52 -4.87 6.13
C PRO A 16 -9.12 -5.49 6.20
N GLY A 17 -8.52 -5.53 7.38
CA GLY A 17 -7.19 -6.14 7.59
C GLY A 17 -7.12 -7.61 7.20
N SER A 18 -8.25 -8.32 7.14
CA SER A 18 -8.33 -9.70 6.63
C SER A 18 -7.91 -9.83 5.16
N GLN A 19 -7.95 -8.76 4.37
CA GLN A 19 -7.48 -8.74 2.97
C GLN A 19 -5.97 -8.47 2.84
N ALA A 20 -5.25 -8.26 3.95
CA ALA A 20 -3.84 -7.87 3.89
C ALA A 20 -2.95 -8.88 3.18
N GLN A 21 -3.13 -10.18 3.46
CA GLN A 21 -2.37 -11.23 2.79
C GLN A 21 -2.66 -11.22 1.28
N ALA A 22 -3.93 -11.22 0.89
CA ALA A 22 -4.34 -11.24 -0.52
C ALA A 22 -3.80 -10.02 -1.26
N LEU A 23 -3.88 -8.83 -0.67
CA LEU A 23 -3.32 -7.62 -1.27
C LEU A 23 -1.79 -7.70 -1.41
N MET A 24 -1.08 -8.22 -0.40
CA MET A 24 0.37 -8.40 -0.49
C MET A 24 0.78 -9.44 -1.54
N THR A 25 -0.03 -10.48 -1.74
CA THR A 25 0.15 -11.44 -2.83
C THR A 25 -0.06 -10.79 -4.19
N GLU A 26 -1.11 -9.97 -4.33
CA GLU A 26 -1.36 -9.19 -5.56
C GLU A 26 -0.20 -8.22 -5.86
N LEU A 27 0.26 -7.46 -4.86
CA LEU A 27 1.40 -6.53 -4.97
C LEU A 27 2.69 -7.22 -5.39
N ALA A 28 2.88 -8.50 -5.05
CA ALA A 28 4.06 -9.26 -5.46
C ALA A 28 4.05 -9.62 -6.96
N SER A 29 2.89 -9.56 -7.62
CA SER A 29 2.79 -9.70 -9.07
C SER A 29 3.04 -8.39 -9.83
N TRP A 30 3.03 -7.26 -9.11
CA TRP A 30 3.26 -5.96 -9.71
C TRP A 30 4.75 -5.75 -9.96
N ARG A 31 5.06 -4.82 -10.86
CA ARG A 31 6.43 -4.28 -10.99
C ARG A 31 6.82 -3.47 -9.75
N ASN A 32 7.98 -2.81 -9.82
CA ASN A 32 8.53 -2.02 -8.71
C ASN A 32 7.47 -1.18 -7.97
N THR A 33 7.54 -1.20 -6.65
CA THR A 33 6.78 -0.39 -5.72
C THR A 33 7.76 0.35 -4.80
N THR A 34 7.26 1.20 -3.90
CA THR A 34 8.07 1.73 -2.79
C THR A 34 7.42 1.38 -1.46
N THR A 35 8.04 0.50 -0.70
CA THR A 35 7.59 0.16 0.66
C THR A 35 8.27 1.08 1.67
N ILE A 36 7.48 1.70 2.55
CA ILE A 36 7.96 2.61 3.59
C ILE A 36 7.59 2.09 4.97
N VAL A 37 8.59 1.98 5.84
CA VAL A 37 8.43 1.71 7.27
C VAL A 37 8.89 2.92 8.07
N ILE A 38 8.07 3.37 9.01
CA ILE A 38 8.39 4.50 9.90
C ILE A 38 8.42 3.99 11.33
N VAL A 39 9.56 4.11 11.99
CA VAL A 39 9.73 3.71 13.39
C VAL A 39 10.59 4.73 14.12
N ALA A 40 10.11 5.23 15.26
CA ALA A 40 10.82 6.20 16.09
C ALA A 40 11.35 7.45 15.34
N GLY A 41 10.61 7.92 14.33
CA GLY A 41 11.01 9.06 13.50
C GLY A 41 12.00 8.74 12.37
N CYS A 42 12.52 7.51 12.31
CA CYS A 42 13.30 7.01 11.19
C CYS A 42 12.37 6.55 10.06
N VAL A 43 12.77 6.84 8.82
CA VAL A 43 12.05 6.43 7.60
C VAL A 43 12.95 5.49 6.82
N PHE A 44 12.47 4.28 6.57
CA PHE A 44 13.14 3.27 5.76
C PHE A 44 12.34 3.08 4.48
N GLU A 45 13.01 3.16 3.33
CA GLU A 45 12.39 3.01 2.02
C GLU A 45 13.02 1.85 1.27
N PHE A 46 12.18 0.97 0.73
CA PHE A 46 12.59 -0.13 -0.13
C PHE A 46 11.94 0.06 -1.50
N LYS A 47 12.77 0.28 -2.52
CA LYS A 47 12.35 0.43 -3.92
C LYS A 47 12.62 -0.88 -4.65
N GLY A 48 11.57 -1.49 -5.19
CA GLY A 48 11.67 -2.80 -5.84
C GLY A 48 10.33 -3.51 -5.89
N VAL A 49 10.31 -4.68 -6.52
CA VAL A 49 9.13 -5.56 -6.51
C VAL A 49 8.80 -5.96 -5.07
N PHE A 50 7.51 -5.93 -4.71
CA PHE A 50 7.09 -6.37 -3.38
C PHE A 50 7.35 -7.88 -3.25
N PRO A 51 7.98 -8.38 -2.17
CA PRO A 51 8.34 -9.79 -2.10
C PRO A 51 7.11 -10.70 -2.01
N ALA A 52 7.14 -11.81 -2.74
CA ALA A 52 6.22 -12.91 -2.49
C ALA A 52 6.40 -13.45 -1.07
N GLY A 53 5.41 -14.14 -0.52
CA GLY A 53 5.50 -14.68 0.82
C GLY A 53 4.59 -15.87 1.11
N SER A 54 4.79 -16.47 2.28
CA SER A 54 4.06 -17.65 2.73
C SER A 54 3.74 -17.61 4.23
N ILE A 55 2.69 -18.31 4.65
CA ILE A 55 2.30 -18.40 6.05
C ILE A 55 3.12 -19.48 6.74
N ALA A 56 3.84 -19.10 7.79
CA ALA A 56 4.52 -20.02 8.71
C ALA A 56 4.74 -19.35 10.07
N GLU A 57 4.75 -20.13 11.16
CA GLU A 57 5.02 -19.66 12.52
C GLU A 57 4.14 -18.47 13.00
N GLY A 58 2.94 -18.31 12.43
CA GLY A 58 2.02 -17.22 12.77
C GLY A 58 2.29 -15.88 12.06
N TYR A 59 3.17 -15.86 11.06
CA TYR A 59 3.50 -14.68 10.25
C TYR A 59 3.29 -14.94 8.74
N TYR A 60 3.12 -13.85 7.98
CA TYR A 60 3.35 -13.86 6.53
C TYR A 60 4.82 -13.52 6.28
N ASN A 61 5.58 -14.50 5.85
CA ASN A 61 7.03 -14.44 5.70
C ASN A 61 7.37 -14.00 4.29
N LEU A 62 7.99 -12.84 4.14
CA LEU A 62 8.46 -12.31 2.88
C LEU A 62 9.72 -13.07 2.44
N ALA A 63 9.68 -13.64 1.25
CA ALA A 63 10.81 -14.33 0.67
C ALA A 63 11.98 -13.37 0.47
N LEU A 64 13.21 -13.88 0.60
CA LEU A 64 14.39 -13.10 0.25
C LEU A 64 14.45 -12.93 -1.27
N GLY A 65 14.01 -11.77 -1.75
CA GLY A 65 14.15 -11.36 -3.14
C GLY A 65 15.53 -10.77 -3.44
N GLU A 66 15.80 -10.51 -4.72
CA GLU A 66 17.07 -9.94 -5.19
C GLU A 66 17.34 -8.52 -4.63
N MET A 67 16.27 -7.78 -4.29
CA MET A 67 16.34 -6.38 -3.84
C MET A 67 16.52 -6.23 -2.31
N GLY A 68 16.78 -7.32 -1.59
CA GLY A 68 17.14 -7.28 -0.17
C GLY A 68 16.02 -6.86 0.80
N PHE A 69 14.79 -6.67 0.32
CA PHE A 69 13.62 -6.48 1.19
C PHE A 69 13.04 -7.84 1.56
N SER A 70 13.14 -8.21 2.83
CA SER A 70 12.62 -9.44 3.41
C SER A 70 12.16 -9.18 4.85
N GLY A 71 11.45 -10.14 5.46
CA GLY A 71 10.98 -10.00 6.83
C GLY A 71 9.73 -10.80 7.14
N HIS A 72 9.13 -10.50 8.29
CA HIS A 72 8.00 -11.26 8.83
C HIS A 72 6.86 -10.31 9.21
N ILE A 73 5.71 -10.47 8.58
CA ILE A 73 4.54 -9.61 8.79
C ILE A 73 3.54 -10.32 9.70
N LYS A 74 3.27 -9.71 10.86
CA LYS A 74 2.22 -10.18 11.77
C LYS A 74 0.85 -9.73 11.27
N LEU A 75 0.19 -10.55 10.45
CA LEU A 75 -1.11 -10.21 9.84
C LEU A 75 -2.15 -9.74 10.86
N GLN A 76 -2.19 -10.35 12.05
CA GLN A 76 -3.12 -9.97 13.12
C GLN A 76 -2.92 -8.56 13.68
N ALA A 77 -1.77 -7.93 13.43
CA ALA A 77 -1.53 -6.54 13.79
C ALA A 77 -2.26 -5.56 12.85
N ILE A 78 -2.55 -5.98 11.62
CA ILE A 78 -3.20 -5.16 10.59
C ILE A 78 -4.71 -5.21 10.80
N ALA A 79 -5.29 -4.08 11.19
CA ALA A 79 -6.72 -3.94 11.39
C ALA A 79 -7.44 -3.47 10.11
N SER A 80 -6.80 -2.60 9.33
CA SER A 80 -7.35 -2.03 8.11
C SER A 80 -6.25 -1.68 7.11
N ILE A 81 -6.65 -1.50 5.86
CA ILE A 81 -5.78 -1.03 4.78
C ILE A 81 -6.46 0.16 4.13
N ARG A 82 -5.90 1.34 4.30
CA ARG A 82 -6.43 2.57 3.71
C ARG A 82 -5.77 2.84 2.37
N LEU A 83 -6.59 3.07 1.35
CA LEU A 83 -6.12 3.57 0.07
C LEU A 83 -6.07 5.09 0.13
N ILE A 84 -4.89 5.65 -0.12
CA ILE A 84 -4.69 7.10 -0.14
C ILE A 84 -4.33 7.56 -1.55
N GLU A 85 -4.97 8.65 -1.95
CA GLU A 85 -4.69 9.42 -3.15
C GLU A 85 -4.43 10.86 -2.69
N ARG A 86 -3.23 11.37 -2.92
CA ARG A 86 -2.89 12.74 -2.54
C ARG A 86 -1.81 13.31 -3.43
N LYS A 87 -1.79 14.64 -3.54
CA LYS A 87 -0.61 15.33 -4.07
C LYS A 87 0.50 15.32 -3.04
N HIS A 88 1.67 14.83 -3.43
CA HIS A 88 2.91 14.93 -2.66
C HIS A 88 3.91 15.77 -3.45
N ARG A 89 4.24 16.96 -2.93
CA ARG A 89 5.14 17.93 -3.59
C ARG A 89 4.73 18.29 -5.03
N GLY A 90 3.42 18.34 -5.30
CA GLY A 90 2.87 18.66 -6.62
C GLY A 90 2.64 17.47 -7.55
N THR A 91 3.13 16.28 -7.20
CA THR A 91 2.94 15.04 -7.96
C THR A 91 1.89 14.16 -7.30
N ASP A 92 1.03 13.53 -8.10
CA ASP A 92 0.06 12.58 -7.57
C ASP A 92 0.78 11.37 -6.94
N SER A 93 0.23 10.90 -5.84
CA SER A 93 0.82 9.84 -5.03
C SER A 93 -0.28 8.95 -4.48
N PHE A 94 -0.14 7.65 -4.76
CA PHE A 94 -1.10 6.62 -4.41
C PHE A 94 -0.42 5.58 -3.53
N ALA A 95 -1.09 5.13 -2.47
CA ALA A 95 -0.55 4.10 -1.58
C ALA A 95 -1.61 3.29 -0.86
N PHE A 96 -1.21 2.09 -0.46
CA PHE A 96 -1.87 1.27 0.54
C PHE A 96 -1.20 1.49 1.89
N VAL A 97 -1.96 1.98 2.88
CA VAL A 97 -1.49 2.20 4.25
C VAL A 97 -2.04 1.08 5.12
N PHE A 98 -1.17 0.20 5.59
CA PHE A 98 -1.53 -0.88 6.50
C PHE A 98 -1.57 -0.31 7.91
N GLU A 99 -2.73 -0.33 8.56
CA GLU A 99 -2.98 0.35 9.82
C GLU A 99 -3.25 -0.65 10.96
N ASP A 100 -2.83 -0.30 12.17
CA ASP A 100 -3.18 -1.04 13.38
C ASP A 100 -4.60 -0.71 13.87
N ARG A 101 -5.02 -1.32 14.99
CA ARG A 101 -6.36 -1.08 15.58
C ARG A 101 -6.60 0.35 16.05
N LYS A 102 -5.56 1.18 16.15
CA LYS A 102 -5.63 2.60 16.51
C LYS A 102 -5.56 3.50 15.27
N GLY A 103 -5.59 2.92 14.06
CA GLY A 103 -5.44 3.66 12.80
C GLY A 103 -4.01 4.16 12.56
N GLN A 104 -3.02 3.66 13.30
CA GLN A 104 -1.62 4.07 13.11
C GLN A 104 -0.98 3.27 11.99
N PRO A 105 -0.19 3.90 11.10
CA PRO A 105 0.46 3.20 10.01
C PRO A 105 1.53 2.24 10.55
N ILE A 106 1.42 0.97 10.20
CA ILE A 106 2.44 -0.07 10.43
C ILE A 106 3.51 0.04 9.34
N PHE A 107 3.08 0.03 8.08
CA PHE A 107 3.90 0.29 6.90
C PHE A 107 3.02 0.76 5.75
N LYS A 108 3.64 1.23 4.67
CA LYS A 108 2.97 1.74 3.47
C LYS A 108 3.57 1.12 2.23
N VAL A 109 2.75 0.86 1.22
CA VAL A 109 3.21 0.49 -0.13
C VAL A 109 2.70 1.51 -1.12
N TYR A 110 3.62 2.28 -1.71
CA TYR A 110 3.35 3.26 -2.75
C TYR A 110 3.48 2.63 -4.12
N LEU A 111 2.67 3.11 -5.07
CA LEU A 111 2.86 2.78 -6.49
C LEU A 111 4.26 3.20 -6.94
N GLY A 112 4.85 2.36 -7.77
CA GLY A 112 6.14 2.60 -8.38
C GLY A 112 6.10 3.72 -9.40
N ARG A 113 7.29 4.22 -9.70
CA ARG A 113 7.53 5.17 -10.76
C ARG A 113 8.66 4.66 -11.64
N ASP A 114 8.60 5.01 -12.91
CA ASP A 114 9.71 4.79 -13.84
C ASP A 114 10.87 5.76 -13.59
N ASP A 115 11.91 5.64 -14.41
CA ASP A 115 13.11 6.48 -14.34
C ASP A 115 12.79 7.96 -14.62
N GLN A 116 11.69 8.25 -15.30
CA GLN A 116 11.17 9.59 -15.56
C GLN A 116 10.26 10.11 -14.44
N HIS A 117 10.15 9.36 -13.33
CA HIS A 117 9.32 9.67 -12.16
C HIS A 117 7.81 9.69 -12.46
N VAL A 118 7.37 8.97 -13.49
CA VAL A 118 5.96 8.80 -13.85
C VAL A 118 5.42 7.52 -13.22
N ILE A 119 4.21 7.58 -12.64
CA ILE A 119 3.55 6.40 -12.08
C ILE A 119 3.28 5.38 -13.18
N HIS A 120 3.52 4.11 -12.89
CA HIS A 120 3.19 3.01 -13.79
C HIS A 120 1.67 2.95 -14.06
N PRO A 121 1.21 3.18 -15.32
CA PRO A 121 -0.21 3.24 -15.63
C PRO A 121 -0.99 1.99 -15.23
N GLU A 122 -0.39 0.81 -15.40
CA GLU A 122 -0.96 -0.49 -15.05
C GLU A 122 -1.20 -0.63 -13.53
N GLN A 123 -0.29 -0.12 -12.70
CA GLN A 123 -0.47 -0.12 -11.24
C GLN A 123 -1.54 0.88 -10.83
N LEU A 124 -1.63 2.03 -11.52
CA LEU A 124 -2.66 3.03 -11.26
C LEU A 124 -4.04 2.47 -11.62
N GLU A 125 -4.18 1.79 -12.75
CA GLU A 125 -5.42 1.13 -13.16
C GLU A 125 -5.86 0.11 -12.12
N GLN A 126 -4.97 -0.81 -11.72
CA GLN A 126 -5.28 -1.82 -10.69
C GLN A 126 -5.61 -1.18 -9.34
N PHE A 127 -4.90 -0.11 -8.93
CA PHE A 127 -5.24 0.64 -7.72
C PHE A 127 -6.66 1.20 -7.78
N GLN A 128 -7.06 1.81 -8.89
CA GLN A 128 -8.40 2.36 -9.06
C GLN A 128 -9.48 1.27 -9.09
N GLN A 129 -9.18 0.11 -9.69
CA GLN A 129 -10.07 -1.06 -9.64
C GLN A 129 -10.27 -1.56 -8.20
N ILE A 130 -9.20 -1.69 -7.42
CA ILE A 130 -9.27 -2.06 -6.00
C ILE A 130 -10.03 -0.99 -5.19
N LYS A 131 -9.82 0.31 -5.49
CA LYS A 131 -10.52 1.43 -4.83
C LYS A 131 -12.04 1.38 -5.07
N ALA A 132 -12.46 1.07 -6.30
CA ALA A 132 -13.86 1.06 -6.70
C ALA A 132 -14.59 -0.22 -6.26
N ASN A 133 -13.96 -1.38 -6.43
CA ASN A 133 -14.62 -2.68 -6.34
C ASN A 133 -14.12 -3.55 -5.18
N GLY A 134 -13.12 -3.08 -4.43
CA GLY A 134 -12.38 -3.92 -3.49
C GLY A 134 -11.43 -4.88 -4.19
N LEU A 135 -10.63 -5.61 -3.41
CA LEU A 135 -9.73 -6.63 -3.95
C LEU A 135 -10.54 -7.82 -4.49
N GLN A 136 -10.44 -8.06 -5.79
CA GLN A 136 -11.07 -9.22 -6.43
C GLN A 136 -10.19 -10.46 -6.24
N PRO A 137 -10.77 -11.65 -6.04
CA PRO A 137 -10.00 -12.90 -6.12
C PRO A 137 -9.56 -13.14 -7.57
N ASN A 138 -8.27 -13.43 -7.76
CA ASN A 138 -7.74 -13.97 -9.02
C ASN A 138 -8.22 -15.41 -9.25
#